data_AF-A0A9D7IEP9-F1
#
_entry.id   AF-A0A9D7IEP9-F1
#
_cell.length_a   1.000
_cell.length_b   1.000
_cell.length_c   1.000
_cell.angle_alpha   90.00
_cell.angle_beta   90.00
_cell.angle_gamma   90.00
#
_symmetry.space_group_name_H-M   'P 1'
#
loop_
_entity.id
_entity.type
_entity.pdbx_description
1 polymer ?
#
loop_
_entity_poly.entity_id
_entity_poly.type
_entity_poly.pdbx_seq_one_letter_code
_entity_poly.pdbx_strand_id
1 'polypeptide(L)'
;MPFTTDVAKDVEVAPLQAGPSVGLYMLDGFGGLTAFGGAPALTGVALGHDIARDFELDYNPDGSIKGGYILDGRGAMNPVGGSALIVPPAPFLIDQDIYVDAELVKNPADLSVLGAFVLSKFGLISTAGPLSASFINNTLKGVPNFGFNIARDLELSIDVNSGGVIGVYVLDGFGGIHAGGSAPKIHDAPFFGFDVARDLELLRNAPQD
;
A
#
# COMPACT_ATOMS: atom_id res chain seq x y z
N MET A 1 17.81 -3.58 17.23
CA MET A 1 18.08 -5.00 17.52
C MET A 1 18.35 -5.69 16.19
N PRO A 2 19.36 -6.56 16.03
CA PRO A 2 19.58 -7.23 14.75
C PRO A 2 18.46 -8.24 14.50
N PHE A 3 18.00 -8.26 13.27
CA PHE A 3 16.92 -9.04 12.70
C PHE A 3 17.32 -10.52 12.57
N THR A 4 16.66 -11.46 13.27
CA THR A 4 17.05 -12.89 13.30
C THR A 4 16.06 -13.88 12.65
N THR A 5 14.91 -13.44 12.15
CA THR A 5 13.87 -14.30 11.51
C THR A 5 13.07 -13.52 10.48
N ASP A 6 13.21 -13.80 9.17
CA ASP A 6 12.53 -13.15 8.02
C ASP A 6 11.74 -11.86 8.33
N VAL A 7 12.46 -10.73 8.34
CA VAL A 7 12.24 -9.68 9.36
C VAL A 7 12.02 -8.30 8.78
N ALA A 8 12.10 -8.13 7.46
CA ALA A 8 11.69 -6.89 6.80
C ALA A 8 10.59 -7.27 5.83
N LYS A 9 9.44 -6.61 5.95
CA LYS A 9 8.27 -6.84 5.09
C LYS A 9 8.09 -5.70 4.11
N ASP A 10 8.35 -4.49 4.59
CA ASP A 10 8.16 -3.29 3.80
C ASP A 10 9.13 -2.16 4.27
N VAL A 11 9.41 -1.24 3.35
CA VAL A 11 10.15 0.00 3.59
C VAL A 11 9.38 1.18 3.01
N GLU A 12 8.82 1.99 3.90
CA GLU A 12 8.01 3.13 3.47
C GLU A 12 8.79 4.45 3.58
N VAL A 13 8.65 5.27 2.54
CA VAL A 13 9.37 6.54 2.37
C VAL A 13 8.62 7.68 3.05
N ALA A 14 9.26 8.28 4.05
CA ALA A 14 8.76 9.44 4.78
C ALA A 14 9.44 10.73 4.29
N PRO A 15 8.83 11.49 3.35
CA PRO A 15 9.38 12.76 2.92
C PRO A 15 9.40 13.74 4.10
N LEU A 16 10.60 14.17 4.51
CA LEU A 16 10.74 15.18 5.55
C LEU A 16 10.65 16.56 4.91
N GLN A 17 9.78 17.42 5.46
CA GLN A 17 9.53 18.78 4.97
C GLN A 17 10.79 19.70 4.98
N ALA A 18 11.89 19.28 5.61
CA ALA A 18 13.12 20.07 5.75
C ALA A 18 14.35 19.39 5.12
N GLY A 19 14.62 19.73 3.85
CA GLY A 19 15.89 19.44 3.17
C GLY A 19 15.93 18.12 2.38
N PRO A 20 17.10 17.71 1.87
CA PRO A 20 17.26 16.50 1.04
C PRO A 20 17.17 15.19 1.85
N SER A 21 16.74 15.27 3.12
CA SER A 21 16.74 14.15 4.04
C SER A 21 15.44 13.38 3.88
N VAL A 22 15.55 12.10 3.54
CA VAL A 22 14.42 11.19 3.49
C VAL A 22 14.37 10.43 4.80
N GLY A 23 13.24 10.51 5.51
CA GLY A 23 12.93 9.62 6.61
C GLY A 23 12.44 8.28 6.06
N LEU A 24 12.65 7.20 6.80
CA LEU A 24 12.24 5.86 6.38
C LEU A 24 11.66 5.08 7.56
N TYR A 25 10.68 4.23 7.28
CA TYR A 25 10.18 3.22 8.19
C TYR A 25 10.50 1.84 7.62
N MET A 26 11.09 0.96 8.44
CA MET A 26 11.21 -0.47 8.14
C MET A 26 10.17 -1.22 8.96
N LEU A 27 9.29 -1.96 8.28
CA LEU A 27 8.34 -2.88 8.90
C LEU A 27 8.95 -4.27 9.05
N ASP A 28 8.81 -4.89 10.22
CA ASP A 28 9.09 -6.32 10.42
C ASP A 28 7.84 -7.20 10.38
N GLY A 29 8.05 -8.52 10.21
CA GLY A 29 6.96 -9.50 10.13
C GLY A 29 6.04 -9.53 11.35
N PHE A 30 6.51 -9.08 12.51
CA PHE A 30 5.75 -9.06 13.75
C PHE A 30 5.01 -7.73 13.97
N GLY A 31 5.05 -6.81 13.01
CA GLY A 31 4.44 -5.48 13.10
C GLY A 31 5.32 -4.45 13.80
N GLY A 32 6.60 -4.74 14.04
CA GLY A 32 7.55 -3.77 14.55
C GLY A 32 7.92 -2.75 13.49
N LEU A 33 7.80 -1.45 13.81
CA LEU A 33 8.23 -0.35 12.95
C LEU A 33 9.52 0.26 13.48
N THR A 34 10.56 0.25 12.65
CA THR A 34 11.83 0.91 12.93
C THR A 34 11.95 2.18 12.10
N ALA A 35 11.90 3.34 12.73
CA ALA A 35 12.12 4.64 12.09
C ALA A 35 13.62 4.98 12.01
N PHE A 36 14.07 5.50 10.87
CA PHE A 36 15.43 5.97 10.65
C PHE A 36 15.46 7.13 9.64
N GLY A 37 16.63 7.73 9.41
CA GLY A 37 16.76 8.88 8.49
C GLY A 37 16.09 10.17 8.98
N GLY A 38 15.66 10.24 10.24
CA GLY A 38 14.96 11.40 10.82
C GLY A 38 13.43 11.28 10.84
N ALA A 39 12.87 10.15 10.40
CA ALA A 39 11.45 9.86 10.57
C ALA A 39 11.04 9.84 12.06
N PRO A 40 9.89 10.44 12.44
CA PRO A 40 9.42 10.41 13.81
C PRO A 40 9.02 8.98 14.22
N ALA A 41 9.29 8.59 15.47
CA ALA A 41 8.84 7.29 15.95
C ALA A 41 7.29 7.26 16.04
N LEU A 42 6.68 6.19 15.51
CA LEU A 42 5.26 5.93 15.63
C LEU A 42 5.02 4.96 16.79
N THR A 43 4.05 5.27 17.65
CA THR A 43 3.58 4.36 18.69
C THR A 43 2.53 3.43 18.10
N GLY A 44 2.59 2.13 18.31
CA GLY A 44 1.70 1.22 17.60
C GLY A 44 1.80 -0.25 17.99
N VAL A 45 1.06 -1.09 17.26
CA VAL A 45 0.79 -2.49 17.58
C VAL A 45 1.91 -3.41 17.09
N ALA A 46 2.51 -4.16 18.01
CA ALA A 46 3.17 -5.41 17.67
C ALA A 46 2.11 -6.51 17.55
N LEU A 47 2.02 -7.15 16.38
CA LEU A 47 1.04 -8.21 16.08
C LEU A 47 1.39 -9.54 16.75
N GLY A 48 2.60 -9.66 17.30
CA GLY A 48 3.02 -10.76 18.16
C GLY A 48 3.36 -12.07 17.45
N HIS A 49 3.19 -12.14 16.12
CA HIS A 49 3.59 -13.25 15.25
C HIS A 49 3.86 -12.74 13.83
N ASP A 50 4.56 -13.52 13.00
CA ASP A 50 4.83 -13.14 11.59
C ASP A 50 3.54 -13.11 10.77
N ILE A 51 2.96 -11.93 10.63
CA ILE A 51 1.71 -11.68 9.93
C ILE A 51 1.65 -10.29 9.30
N ALA A 52 2.54 -9.36 9.63
CA ALA A 52 2.60 -8.07 8.96
C ALA A 52 3.05 -8.27 7.51
N ARG A 53 2.47 -7.51 6.58
CA ARG A 53 2.71 -7.66 5.14
C ARG A 53 3.16 -6.37 4.49
N ASP A 54 2.59 -5.25 4.92
CA ASP A 54 2.81 -3.95 4.29
C ASP A 54 2.51 -2.80 5.29
N PHE A 55 3.06 -1.60 5.05
CA PHE A 55 2.90 -0.42 5.90
C PHE A 55 2.70 0.89 5.11
N GLU A 56 1.52 1.49 5.32
CA GLU A 56 1.12 2.69 4.62
C GLU A 56 1.12 3.95 5.50
N LEU A 57 1.76 5.04 5.05
CA LEU A 57 1.80 6.31 5.81
C LEU A 57 0.52 7.15 5.69
N ASP A 58 0.07 7.68 6.83
CA ASP A 58 -1.01 8.68 6.95
C ASP A 58 -0.42 10.03 7.35
N TYR A 59 -0.95 11.10 6.75
CA TYR A 59 -0.40 12.45 6.84
C TYR A 59 -1.43 13.43 7.41
N ASN A 60 -0.96 14.44 8.12
CA ASN A 60 -1.75 15.62 8.43
C ASN A 60 -1.89 16.47 7.15
N PRO A 61 -2.86 17.41 7.10
CA PRO A 61 -3.04 18.30 5.94
C PRO A 61 -1.82 19.17 5.61
N ASP A 62 -0.94 19.41 6.59
CA ASP A 62 0.33 20.13 6.39
C ASP A 62 1.45 19.25 5.81
N GLY A 63 1.17 17.96 5.55
CA GLY A 63 2.11 16.97 5.05
C GLY A 63 3.07 16.41 6.11
N SER A 64 2.88 16.74 7.39
CA SER A 64 3.60 16.07 8.48
C SER A 64 3.02 14.67 8.72
N ILE A 65 3.87 13.73 9.17
CA ILE A 65 3.45 12.36 9.45
C ILE A 65 2.48 12.35 10.64
N LYS A 66 1.29 11.81 10.42
CA LYS A 66 0.25 11.63 11.45
C LYS A 66 0.32 10.24 12.09
N GLY A 67 0.59 9.23 11.27
CA GLY A 67 0.54 7.82 11.66
C GLY A 67 0.68 6.93 10.42
N GLY A 68 0.06 5.77 10.48
CA GLY A 68 -0.05 4.88 9.33
C GLY A 68 -0.88 3.65 9.64
N TYR A 69 -0.84 2.68 8.75
CA TYR A 69 -1.56 1.42 8.87
C TYR A 69 -0.64 0.27 8.53
N ILE A 70 -0.51 -0.69 9.46
CA ILE A 70 0.15 -1.97 9.18
C ILE A 70 -0.91 -2.92 8.63
N LEU A 71 -0.75 -3.35 7.39
CA LEU A 71 -1.50 -4.46 6.82
C LEU A 71 -1.05 -5.77 7.46
N ASP A 72 -2.00 -6.54 7.99
CA ASP A 72 -1.75 -7.94 8.32
C ASP A 72 -2.15 -8.88 7.17
N GLY A 73 -1.64 -10.11 7.19
CA GLY A 73 -1.90 -11.11 6.15
C GLY A 73 -3.35 -11.59 6.07
N ARG A 74 -4.16 -11.31 7.10
CA ARG A 74 -5.62 -11.51 7.10
C ARG A 74 -6.35 -10.32 6.48
N GLY A 75 -5.60 -9.25 6.23
CA GLY A 75 -5.90 -8.03 5.50
C GLY A 75 -6.38 -6.86 6.39
N ALA A 76 -6.29 -7.00 7.71
CA ALA A 76 -6.71 -5.92 8.60
C ALA A 76 -5.72 -4.75 8.50
N MET A 77 -6.25 -3.53 8.45
CA MET A 77 -5.47 -2.29 8.47
C MET A 77 -5.31 -1.84 9.92
N ASN A 78 -4.19 -2.19 10.55
CA ASN A 78 -3.92 -1.92 11.96
C ASN A 78 -3.33 -0.51 12.13
N PRO A 79 -4.09 0.47 12.67
CA PRO A 79 -3.60 1.85 12.77
C PRO A 79 -2.47 1.97 13.79
N VAL A 80 -1.50 2.80 13.46
CA VAL A 80 -0.40 3.23 14.35
C VAL A 80 -0.30 4.75 14.37
N GLY A 81 0.37 5.30 15.39
CA GLY A 81 0.44 6.74 15.61
C GLY A 81 -0.94 7.35 15.86
N GLY A 82 -1.25 8.45 15.17
CA GLY A 82 -2.53 9.16 15.26
C GLY A 82 -3.58 8.73 14.23
N SER A 83 -3.37 7.65 13.48
CA SER A 83 -4.29 7.20 12.44
C SER A 83 -5.59 6.62 13.01
N ALA A 84 -6.70 6.87 12.33
CA ALA A 84 -8.02 6.40 12.75
C ALA A 84 -8.29 4.99 12.23
N LEU A 85 -9.03 4.16 12.97
CA LEU A 85 -9.38 2.82 12.49
C LEU A 85 -10.22 2.88 11.20
N ILE A 86 -9.78 2.17 10.16
CA ILE A 86 -10.58 1.84 8.98
C ILE A 86 -10.85 0.32 8.98
N VAL A 87 -12.07 -0.07 8.63
CA VAL A 87 -12.51 -1.46 8.76
C VAL A 87 -12.86 -2.02 7.37
N PRO A 88 -12.34 -3.20 6.99
CA PRO A 88 -12.80 -3.91 5.80
C PRO A 88 -14.29 -4.25 5.85
N PRO A 89 -15.05 -4.11 4.75
CA PRO A 89 -16.44 -4.57 4.71
C PRO A 89 -16.47 -6.10 4.78
N ALA A 90 -17.31 -6.65 5.66
CA ALA A 90 -17.50 -8.09 5.77
C ALA A 90 -18.21 -8.70 4.54
N PRO A 91 -17.95 -9.97 4.17
CA PRO A 91 -16.96 -10.87 4.73
C PRO A 91 -15.60 -10.66 4.07
N PHE A 92 -14.69 -10.14 4.86
CA PHE A 92 -13.27 -10.16 4.57
C PHE A 92 -12.74 -11.54 4.98
N LEU A 93 -11.78 -12.12 4.23
CA LEU A 93 -11.28 -13.47 4.48
C LEU A 93 -10.34 -13.51 5.69
N ILE A 94 -10.86 -13.15 6.86
CA ILE A 94 -10.14 -12.86 8.12
C ILE A 94 -9.35 -14.03 8.70
N ASP A 95 -9.52 -15.26 8.19
CA ASP A 95 -8.88 -16.45 8.76
C ASP A 95 -7.65 -16.93 7.95
N GLN A 96 -7.35 -16.32 6.80
CA GLN A 96 -6.24 -16.76 5.96
C GLN A 96 -5.18 -15.67 5.78
N ASP A 97 -3.90 -16.08 5.85
CA ASP A 97 -2.74 -15.27 5.49
C ASP A 97 -2.56 -15.26 3.96
N ILE A 98 -3.26 -14.32 3.32
CA ILE A 98 -3.37 -14.22 1.86
C ILE A 98 -3.21 -12.81 1.31
N TYR A 99 -3.33 -11.78 2.15
CA TYR A 99 -3.11 -10.40 1.73
C TYR A 99 -1.62 -10.09 1.71
N VAL A 100 -1.20 -9.30 0.74
CA VAL A 100 0.22 -9.05 0.46
C VAL A 100 0.57 -7.58 0.50
N ASP A 101 -0.39 -6.72 0.15
CA ASP A 101 -0.11 -5.31 -0.06
C ASP A 101 -1.41 -4.46 0.03
N ALA A 102 -1.31 -3.18 0.38
CA ALA A 102 -2.42 -2.26 0.53
C ALA A 102 -2.08 -0.82 0.16
N GLU A 103 -3.08 -0.10 -0.34
CA GLU A 103 -2.90 1.25 -0.85
C GLU A 103 -3.94 2.21 -0.28
N LEU A 104 -3.49 3.28 0.37
CA LEU A 104 -4.39 4.28 0.96
C LEU A 104 -4.98 5.22 -0.08
N VAL A 105 -6.31 5.23 -0.17
CA VAL A 105 -7.05 6.24 -0.93
C VAL A 105 -7.21 7.49 -0.08
N LYS A 106 -6.54 8.57 -0.46
CA LYS A 106 -6.53 9.86 0.25
C LYS A 106 -7.35 10.91 -0.50
N ASN A 107 -7.95 11.83 0.24
CA ASN A 107 -8.56 13.03 -0.33
C ASN A 107 -7.44 13.98 -0.79
N PRO A 108 -7.34 14.32 -2.08
CA PRO A 108 -6.27 15.18 -2.57
C PRO A 108 -6.30 16.60 -2.00
N ALA A 109 -7.44 17.05 -1.47
CA ALA A 109 -7.57 18.40 -0.92
C ALA A 109 -6.92 18.57 0.46
N ASP A 110 -6.89 17.51 1.29
CA ASP A 110 -6.48 17.59 2.69
C ASP A 110 -5.70 16.36 3.21
N LEU A 111 -5.37 15.41 2.32
CA LEU A 111 -4.67 14.16 2.60
C LEU A 111 -5.40 13.20 3.55
N SER A 112 -6.65 13.47 3.93
CA SER A 112 -7.42 12.58 4.80
C SER A 112 -7.68 11.23 4.14
N VAL A 113 -7.49 10.14 4.89
CA VAL A 113 -7.76 8.77 4.43
C VAL A 113 -9.26 8.56 4.24
N LEU A 114 -9.64 8.26 3.00
CA LEU A 114 -11.01 7.92 2.59
C LEU A 114 -11.29 6.41 2.68
N GLY A 115 -10.23 5.60 2.61
CA GLY A 115 -10.25 4.15 2.68
C GLY A 115 -8.95 3.57 2.12
N ALA A 116 -8.95 2.27 1.84
CA ALA A 116 -7.81 1.58 1.24
C ALA A 116 -8.29 0.53 0.23
N PHE A 117 -7.44 0.20 -0.74
CA PHE A 117 -7.49 -1.06 -1.47
C PHE A 117 -6.53 -2.05 -0.83
N VAL A 118 -6.89 -3.35 -0.81
CA VAL A 118 -6.07 -4.40 -0.19
C VAL A 118 -5.94 -5.57 -1.14
N LEU A 119 -4.72 -5.86 -1.58
CA LEU A 119 -4.40 -6.90 -2.54
C LEU A 119 -4.17 -8.24 -1.86
N SER A 120 -4.84 -9.28 -2.37
CA SER A 120 -4.48 -10.66 -2.06
C SER A 120 -3.44 -11.20 -3.04
N LYS A 121 -2.68 -12.21 -2.60
CA LYS A 121 -1.72 -12.96 -3.41
C LYS A 121 -2.32 -13.62 -4.67
N PHE A 122 -3.65 -13.69 -4.76
CA PHE A 122 -4.38 -14.25 -5.90
C PHE A 122 -4.84 -13.19 -6.92
N GLY A 123 -4.63 -11.89 -6.64
CA GLY A 123 -5.09 -10.78 -7.47
C GLY A 123 -6.50 -10.27 -7.14
N LEU A 124 -7.18 -10.85 -6.14
CA LEU A 124 -8.41 -10.25 -5.62
C LEU A 124 -8.05 -8.99 -4.82
N ILE A 125 -8.65 -7.85 -5.18
CA ILE A 125 -8.55 -6.59 -4.43
C ILE A 125 -9.83 -6.42 -3.60
N SER A 126 -9.63 -6.25 -2.30
CA SER A 126 -10.67 -5.89 -1.33
C SER A 126 -10.54 -4.42 -0.95
N THR A 127 -11.42 -3.90 -0.09
CA THR A 127 -11.31 -2.53 0.43
C THR A 127 -11.31 -2.47 1.95
N ALA A 128 -10.83 -1.37 2.50
CA ALA A 128 -11.08 -0.97 3.88
C ALA A 128 -11.66 0.44 3.93
N GLY A 129 -12.62 0.68 4.82
CA GLY A 129 -13.27 1.99 4.95
C GLY A 129 -14.38 2.27 3.90
N PRO A 130 -14.96 3.48 3.94
CA PRO A 130 -16.22 3.81 3.25
C PRO A 130 -16.05 4.24 1.78
N LEU A 131 -15.25 3.52 0.99
CA LEU A 131 -15.14 3.77 -0.44
C LEU A 131 -16.47 3.47 -1.16
N SER A 132 -16.94 4.39 -2.01
CA SER A 132 -18.21 4.19 -2.72
C SER A 132 -18.13 3.07 -3.76
N ALA A 133 -19.20 2.29 -3.92
CA ALA A 133 -19.21 1.17 -4.87
C ALA A 133 -18.95 1.60 -6.33
N SER A 134 -19.42 2.78 -6.74
CA SER A 134 -19.13 3.31 -8.07
C SER A 134 -17.65 3.65 -8.24
N PHE A 135 -17.03 4.25 -7.24
CA PHE A 135 -15.59 4.52 -7.23
C PHE A 135 -14.78 3.22 -7.33
N ILE A 136 -15.11 2.21 -6.52
CA ILE A 136 -14.45 0.91 -6.53
C ILE A 136 -14.58 0.26 -7.92
N ASN A 137 -15.81 0.15 -8.45
CA ASN A 137 -16.06 -0.51 -9.72
C ASN A 137 -15.37 0.18 -10.90
N ASN A 138 -15.26 1.51 -10.88
CA ASN A 138 -14.58 2.26 -11.92
C ASN A 138 -13.05 2.12 -11.80
N THR A 139 -12.52 2.17 -10.58
CA THR A 139 -11.07 2.13 -10.31
C THR A 139 -10.48 0.74 -10.58
N LEU A 140 -11.20 -0.32 -10.22
CA LEU A 140 -10.72 -1.71 -10.36
C LEU A 140 -11.15 -2.37 -11.68
N LYS A 141 -11.77 -1.63 -12.59
CA LYS A 141 -12.28 -2.18 -13.85
C LYS A 141 -11.14 -2.80 -14.66
N GLY A 142 -11.24 -4.10 -14.95
CA GLY A 142 -10.27 -4.80 -15.78
C GLY A 142 -9.05 -5.35 -15.04
N VAL A 143 -8.96 -5.16 -13.72
CA VAL A 143 -7.93 -5.83 -12.91
C VAL A 143 -8.16 -7.35 -12.94
N PRO A 144 -7.13 -8.16 -13.25
CA PRO A 144 -7.27 -9.61 -13.27
C PRO A 144 -7.33 -10.22 -11.86
N ASN A 145 -8.18 -11.23 -11.70
CA ASN A 145 -8.03 -12.21 -10.63
C ASN A 145 -7.25 -13.39 -11.21
N PHE A 146 -6.01 -13.59 -10.74
CA PHE A 146 -5.13 -14.63 -11.27
C PHE A 146 -5.56 -16.03 -10.83
N GLY A 147 -6.16 -16.16 -9.64
CA GLY A 147 -6.61 -17.44 -9.10
C GLY A 147 -5.50 -18.37 -8.58
N PHE A 148 -4.24 -17.95 -8.63
CA PHE A 148 -3.08 -18.62 -8.03
C PHE A 148 -2.15 -17.61 -7.38
N ASN A 149 -1.27 -18.07 -6.47
CA ASN A 149 -0.38 -17.19 -5.71
C ASN A 149 0.67 -16.55 -6.64
N ILE A 150 0.40 -15.34 -7.10
CA ILE A 150 1.28 -14.61 -8.03
C ILE A 150 1.18 -13.10 -7.92
N ALA A 151 0.14 -12.52 -7.34
CA ALA A 151 0.10 -11.08 -7.13
C ALA A 151 1.14 -10.71 -6.06
N ARG A 152 1.86 -9.62 -6.29
CA ARG A 152 2.97 -9.18 -5.43
C ARG A 152 2.71 -7.81 -4.84
N ASP A 153 2.22 -6.90 -5.67
CA ASP A 153 2.17 -5.48 -5.32
C ASP A 153 1.03 -4.75 -6.06
N LEU A 154 0.52 -3.69 -5.46
CA LEU A 154 -0.60 -2.86 -5.89
C LEU A 154 -0.19 -1.40 -5.79
N GLU A 155 -0.47 -0.64 -6.83
CA GLU A 155 -0.10 0.77 -6.89
C GLU A 155 -1.25 1.64 -7.37
N LEU A 156 -1.42 2.82 -6.77
CA LEU A 156 -2.47 3.76 -7.19
C LEU A 156 -2.05 4.60 -8.39
N SER A 157 -2.85 4.56 -9.45
CA SER A 157 -2.74 5.54 -10.53
C SER A 157 -3.49 6.82 -10.15
N ILE A 158 -2.77 7.93 -10.07
CA ILE A 158 -3.31 9.24 -9.71
C ILE A 158 -3.38 10.16 -10.94
N ASP A 159 -4.48 10.91 -11.08
CA ASP A 159 -4.54 12.00 -12.06
C ASP A 159 -3.73 13.20 -11.57
N VAL A 160 -2.78 13.64 -12.39
CA VAL A 160 -1.81 14.69 -12.04
C VAL A 160 -2.44 16.07 -11.82
N ASN A 161 -3.66 16.30 -12.33
CA ASN A 161 -4.32 17.60 -12.21
C ASN A 161 -5.18 17.69 -10.94
N SER A 162 -5.93 16.62 -10.65
CA SER A 162 -6.86 16.57 -9.51
C SER A 162 -6.25 15.95 -8.26
N GLY A 163 -5.16 15.19 -8.39
CA GLY A 163 -4.62 14.35 -7.32
C GLY A 163 -5.51 13.15 -6.95
N GLY A 164 -6.61 12.93 -7.69
CA GLY A 164 -7.54 11.84 -7.43
C GLY A 164 -7.09 10.52 -8.03
N VAL A 165 -7.45 9.41 -7.38
CA VAL A 165 -7.24 8.06 -7.91
C VAL A 165 -8.11 7.85 -9.15
N ILE A 166 -7.49 7.39 -10.24
CA ILE A 166 -8.14 7.10 -11.52
C ILE A 166 -8.07 5.63 -11.93
N GLY A 167 -7.24 4.85 -11.26
CA GLY A 167 -7.01 3.44 -11.55
C GLY A 167 -5.98 2.85 -10.62
N VAL A 168 -5.55 1.62 -10.93
CA VAL A 168 -4.52 0.91 -10.18
C VAL A 168 -3.61 0.14 -11.12
N TYR A 169 -2.45 -0.27 -10.62
CA TYR A 169 -1.59 -1.27 -11.24
C TYR A 169 -1.42 -2.44 -10.28
N VAL A 170 -1.45 -3.66 -10.80
CA VAL A 170 -1.08 -4.86 -10.04
C VAL A 170 0.17 -5.47 -10.66
N LEU A 171 1.21 -5.65 -9.87
CA LEU A 171 2.39 -6.42 -10.24
C LEU A 171 2.14 -7.92 -9.97
N ASP A 172 2.42 -8.75 -10.97
CA ASP A 172 2.54 -10.20 -10.79
C ASP A 172 4.00 -10.63 -10.60
N GLY A 173 4.20 -11.81 -10.02
CA GLY A 173 5.52 -12.36 -9.72
C GLY A 173 6.39 -12.61 -10.95
N PHE A 174 5.81 -12.72 -12.14
CA PHE A 174 6.58 -12.84 -13.38
C PHE A 174 7.09 -11.49 -13.90
N GLY A 175 6.71 -10.38 -13.27
CA GLY A 175 7.04 -9.00 -13.69
C GLY A 175 5.95 -8.36 -14.55
N GLY A 176 4.83 -9.03 -14.80
CA GLY A 176 3.72 -8.45 -15.53
C GLY A 176 3.03 -7.36 -14.71
N ILE A 177 2.79 -6.19 -15.34
CA ILE A 177 2.07 -5.07 -14.72
C ILE A 177 0.68 -4.96 -15.36
N HIS A 178 -0.37 -5.02 -14.55
CA HIS A 178 -1.76 -5.06 -14.98
C HIS A 178 -2.49 -3.78 -14.58
N ALA A 179 -2.81 -2.94 -15.55
CA ALA A 179 -3.53 -1.69 -15.32
C ALA A 179 -5.05 -1.91 -15.19
N GLY A 180 -5.65 -1.27 -14.19
CA GLY A 180 -7.09 -1.22 -13.93
C GLY A 180 -7.67 0.20 -14.02
N GLY A 181 -8.97 0.29 -14.27
CA GLY A 181 -9.69 1.56 -14.34
C GLY A 181 -9.23 2.42 -15.52
N SER A 182 -8.88 3.68 -15.23
CA SER A 182 -8.33 4.63 -16.20
C SER A 182 -6.81 4.76 -16.10
N ALA A 183 -6.13 3.86 -15.38
CA ALA A 183 -4.67 3.83 -15.33
C ALA A 183 -4.08 3.67 -16.75
N PRO A 184 -3.15 4.55 -17.17
CA PRO A 184 -2.45 4.39 -18.45
C PRO A 184 -1.77 3.02 -18.54
N LYS A 185 -1.75 2.39 -19.71
CA LYS A 185 -1.01 1.13 -19.85
C LYS A 185 0.49 1.41 -19.80
N ILE A 186 1.20 0.67 -18.96
CA ILE A 186 2.66 0.62 -19.00
C ILE A 186 3.07 -0.31 -20.14
N HIS A 187 3.90 0.21 -21.04
CA HIS A 187 4.47 -0.53 -22.16
C HIS A 187 5.92 -0.90 -21.84
N ASP A 188 6.42 -1.95 -22.48
CA ASP A 188 7.84 -2.36 -22.39
C ASP A 188 8.33 -2.66 -20.97
N ALA A 189 7.42 -3.06 -20.07
CA ALA A 189 7.76 -3.49 -18.72
C ALA A 189 8.61 -4.79 -18.76
N PRO A 190 9.61 -4.94 -17.87
CA PRO A 190 10.38 -6.17 -17.75
C PRO A 190 9.48 -7.39 -17.48
N PHE A 191 9.70 -8.49 -18.18
CA PHE A 191 9.08 -9.78 -17.89
C PHE A 191 10.17 -10.82 -17.65
N PHE A 192 10.19 -11.38 -16.44
CA PHE A 192 11.26 -12.28 -15.99
C PHE A 192 10.97 -13.73 -16.35
N GLY A 193 9.70 -14.11 -16.56
CA GLY A 193 9.27 -15.48 -16.87
C GLY A 193 9.33 -16.46 -15.71
N PHE A 194 9.71 -16.00 -14.51
CA PHE A 194 9.75 -16.77 -13.27
C PHE A 194 9.24 -15.89 -12.12
N ASP A 195 8.71 -16.51 -11.06
CA ASP A 195 8.14 -15.81 -9.91
C ASP A 195 9.25 -15.18 -9.04
N VAL A 196 9.65 -13.96 -9.40
CA VAL A 196 10.79 -13.24 -8.80
C VAL A 196 10.53 -11.75 -8.58
N ALA A 197 9.56 -11.15 -9.27
CA ALA A 197 9.16 -9.78 -9.00
C ALA A 197 8.55 -9.68 -7.59
N ARG A 198 8.73 -8.54 -6.93
CA ARG A 198 8.34 -8.36 -5.52
C ARG A 198 7.62 -7.06 -5.24
N ASP A 199 7.97 -6.02 -5.99
CA ASP A 199 7.67 -4.64 -5.64
C ASP A 199 7.73 -3.79 -6.92
N LEU A 200 6.84 -2.81 -7.02
CA LEU A 200 6.64 -1.86 -8.09
C LEU A 200 6.37 -0.50 -7.44
N GLU A 201 7.31 0.43 -7.55
CA GLU A 201 7.07 1.81 -7.13
C GLU A 201 6.77 2.73 -8.34
N LEU A 202 5.76 3.58 -8.22
CA LEU A 202 5.45 4.60 -9.23
C LEU A 202 6.10 5.96 -8.96
N LEU A 203 7.11 6.27 -9.76
CA LEU A 203 7.70 7.62 -9.80
C LEU A 203 6.69 8.66 -10.32
N ARG A 204 6.33 9.60 -9.45
CA ARG A 204 5.54 10.77 -9.82
C ARG A 204 6.47 11.90 -10.21
N ASN A 205 6.49 12.26 -11.49
CA ASN A 205 7.19 13.47 -11.91
C ASN A 205 6.45 14.69 -11.35
N ALA A 206 7.22 15.64 -10.79
CA ALA A 206 6.68 16.97 -10.51
C ALA A 206 6.12 17.59 -11.80
N PRO A 207 5.09 18.45 -11.73
CA PRO A 207 4.67 19.25 -12.87
C PRO A 207 5.91 19.92 -13.48
N GLN A 208 6.14 19.70 -14.77
CA GLN A 208 7.14 20.49 -15.49
C GLN A 208 6.54 21.89 -15.67
N ASP A 209 7.13 22.87 -14.99
CA ASP A 209 6.87 24.30 -15.20
C ASP A 209 7.20 24.74 -16.64
#